data_AF-A0AA36BP75-F1
#
_entry.id   AF-A0AA36BP75-F1
#
_cell.length_a   1.000
_cell.length_b   1.000
_cell.length_c   1.000
_cell.angle_alpha   90.00
_cell.angle_beta   90.00
_cell.angle_gamma   90.00
#
_symmetry.space_group_name_H-M   'P 1'
#
loop_
_entity.id
_entity.type
_entity.pdbx_description
1 polymer ?
#
loop_
_entity_poly.entity_id
_entity_poly.type
_entity_poly.pdbx_seq_one_letter_code
_entity_poly.pdbx_strand_id
1 'polypeptide(L)'
;MLVEIDKNNYQTETDDPNIAEKISDAEEIIQFAQVQFDEQQPRDDYKELLELMLIFLGSIPKSGISFEAPGAYHRARWMDKLIFCIKNLVL
;
A
#
# COMPACT_ATOMS: atom_id res chain seq x y z
N MET A 1 -2.54 17.65 -13.51
CA MET A 1 -1.53 16.82 -14.19
C MET A 1 -1.71 15.42 -13.61
N LEU A 2 -2.34 14.52 -14.35
CA LEU A 2 -2.49 13.14 -13.89
C LEU A 2 -1.14 12.47 -14.14
N VAL A 3 -0.44 12.13 -13.07
CA VAL A 3 0.77 11.32 -13.15
C VAL A 3 0.31 9.91 -13.51
N GLU A 4 0.59 9.47 -14.73
CA GLU A 4 0.41 8.06 -15.10
C GLU A 4 1.47 7.28 -14.33
N ILE A 5 1.02 6.43 -13.41
CA ILE A 5 1.91 5.58 -12.63
C ILE A 5 2.11 4.26 -13.38
N ASP A 6 3.37 3.86 -13.57
CA ASP A 6 3.72 2.58 -14.19
C ASP A 6 3.41 1.43 -13.22
N LYS A 7 2.39 0.65 -13.56
CA LYS A 7 1.89 -0.44 -12.71
C LYS A 7 2.82 -1.66 -12.66
N ASN A 8 3.84 -1.71 -13.52
CA ASN A 8 4.77 -2.84 -13.64
C ASN A 8 6.12 -2.60 -12.97
N ASN A 9 6.36 -1.41 -12.41
CA ASN A 9 7.65 -1.01 -11.86
C ASN A 9 7.43 -0.40 -10.47
N TYR A 10 7.13 -1.25 -9.49
CA TYR A 10 6.96 -0.85 -8.08
C TYR A 10 8.15 -1.35 -7.26
N GLN A 11 8.61 -0.53 -6.32
CA GLN A 11 9.69 -0.88 -5.40
C GLN A 11 9.10 -1.55 -4.17
N THR A 12 9.73 -2.65 -3.77
CA THR A 12 9.38 -3.37 -2.54
C THR A 12 10.39 -3.01 -1.46
N GLU A 13 10.02 -3.12 -0.17
CA GLU A 13 10.99 -2.92 0.92
C GLU A 13 12.22 -3.83 0.82
N THR A 14 12.09 -4.97 0.14
CA THR A 14 13.20 -5.87 -0.17
C THR A 14 14.31 -5.26 -1.03
N ASP A 15 14.08 -4.08 -1.63
CA ASP A 15 15.05 -3.38 -2.48
C ASP A 15 15.95 -2.38 -1.70
N ASP A 16 15.57 -1.97 -0.49
CA ASP A 16 16.39 -1.09 0.39
C ASP A 16 16.79 -1.81 1.70
N PRO A 17 18.06 -2.25 1.83
CA PRO A 17 18.53 -2.96 3.01
C PRO A 17 18.49 -2.13 4.30
N ASN A 18 18.39 -0.79 4.22
CA ASN A 18 18.30 0.09 5.40
C ASN A 18 16.89 0.14 6.01
N ILE A 19 15.85 -0.20 5.22
CA ILE A 19 14.44 -0.21 5.65
C ILE A 19 14.09 -1.58 6.24
N ALA A 20 14.53 -2.66 5.58
CA ALA A 20 14.32 -4.03 6.06
C ALA A 20 14.86 -4.27 7.49
N GLU A 21 15.98 -3.63 7.85
CA GLU A 21 16.58 -3.75 9.19
C GLU A 21 15.81 -2.96 10.28
N LYS A 22 14.95 -2.00 9.89
CA LYS A 22 14.18 -1.16 10.83
C LYS A 22 12.80 -1.71 11.16
N ILE A 23 12.30 -2.66 10.39
CA ILE A 23 10.93 -3.18 10.54
C ILE A 23 11.03 -4.55 11.19
N SER A 24 11.27 -4.56 12.50
CA SER A 24 11.30 -5.79 13.31
C SER A 24 9.98 -6.54 13.29
N ASP A 25 8.89 -5.84 12.99
CA ASP A 25 7.51 -6.32 13.17
C ASP A 25 6.81 -6.58 11.82
N ALA A 26 7.57 -6.68 10.72
CA ALA A 26 7.01 -6.82 9.36
C ALA A 26 6.08 -8.02 9.24
N GLU A 27 6.47 -9.15 9.83
CA GLU A 27 5.65 -10.37 9.84
C GLU A 27 4.33 -10.19 10.59
N GLU A 28 4.34 -9.50 11.73
CA GLU A 28 3.13 -9.23 12.51
C GLU A 28 2.19 -8.30 11.74
N ILE A 29 2.73 -7.27 11.08
CA ILE A 29 1.94 -6.33 10.27
C ILE A 29 1.35 -7.05 9.05
N ILE A 30 2.11 -7.93 8.37
CA ILE A 30 1.60 -8.75 7.27
C ILE A 30 0.44 -9.63 7.75
N GLN A 31 0.61 -10.33 8.88
CA GLN A 31 -0.43 -11.18 9.45
C GLN A 31 -1.69 -10.38 9.81
N PHE A 32 -1.51 -9.25 10.48
CA PHE A 32 -2.61 -8.32 10.79
C PHE A 32 -3.34 -7.88 9.52
N ALA A 33 -2.59 -7.45 8.50
CA ALA A 33 -3.16 -6.94 7.26
C ALA A 33 -3.92 -8.04 6.49
N GLN A 34 -3.41 -9.27 6.46
CA GLN A 34 -4.10 -10.41 5.85
C GLN A 34 -5.41 -10.76 6.56
N VAL A 35 -5.41 -10.76 7.90
CA VAL A 35 -6.63 -11.02 8.69
C VAL A 35 -7.66 -9.92 8.46
N GLN A 36 -7.23 -8.64 8.51
CA GLN A 36 -8.13 -7.52 8.28
C GLN A 36 -8.64 -7.44 6.84
N PHE A 37 -7.87 -7.90 5.85
CA PHE A 37 -8.33 -7.94 4.47
C PHE A 37 -9.55 -8.86 4.28
N ASP A 38 -9.62 -9.96 5.05
CA ASP A 38 -10.76 -10.88 5.01
C ASP A 38 -12.00 -10.34 5.76
N GLU A 39 -11.83 -9.32 6.60
CA GLU A 39 -12.92 -8.67 7.31
C GLU A 39 -13.64 -7.63 6.44
N GLN A 40 -14.92 -7.40 6.73
CA GLN A 40 -15.69 -6.36 6.06
C GLN A 40 -15.21 -4.99 6.53
N GLN A 41 -14.32 -4.38 5.75
CA GLN A 41 -13.86 -3.02 6.00
C GLN A 41 -15.02 -2.01 5.88
N PRO A 42 -15.09 -1.00 6.76
CA PRO A 42 -16.16 -0.01 6.75
C PRO A 42 -16.13 0.90 5.51
N ARG A 43 -14.99 1.00 4.82
CA ARG A 43 -14.82 1.71 3.55
C ARG A 43 -13.79 1.02 2.68
N ASP A 44 -13.91 1.18 1.37
CA ASP A 44 -13.00 0.55 0.41
C ASP A 44 -11.57 1.14 0.47
N ASP A 45 -11.40 2.42 0.83
CA ASP A 45 -10.07 3.04 1.02
C ASP A 45 -9.19 2.30 2.04
N TYR A 46 -9.81 1.67 3.06
CA TYR A 46 -9.07 0.86 4.03
C TYR A 46 -8.54 -0.43 3.42
N LYS A 47 -9.28 -1.03 2.46
CA LYS A 47 -8.79 -2.20 1.74
C LYS A 47 -7.60 -1.83 0.87
N GLU A 48 -7.66 -0.70 0.17
CA GLU A 48 -6.54 -0.21 -0.63
C GLU A 48 -5.30 0.05 0.24
N LEU A 49 -5.48 0.62 1.44
CA LEU A 49 -4.38 0.80 2.39
C LEU A 49 -3.76 -0.54 2.81
N LEU A 50 -4.57 -1.57 3.10
CA LEU A 50 -4.10 -2.91 3.46
C LEU A 50 -3.32 -3.57 2.29
N GLU A 51 -3.82 -3.44 1.07
CA GLU A 51 -3.15 -3.95 -0.13
C GLU A 51 -1.79 -3.27 -0.35
N LEU A 52 -1.74 -1.94 -0.21
CA LEU A 52 -0.51 -1.17 -0.34
C LEU A 52 0.51 -1.54 0.74
N MET A 53 0.06 -1.76 2.00
CA MET A 53 0.95 -2.22 3.07
C MET A 53 1.52 -3.61 2.78
N LEU A 54 0.71 -4.54 2.29
CA LEU A 54 1.18 -5.87 1.91
C LEU A 54 2.24 -5.77 0.80
N ILE A 55 1.99 -4.99 -0.25
CA ILE A 55 2.93 -4.80 -1.36
C ILE A 55 4.23 -4.16 -0.87
N PHE A 56 4.13 -3.12 -0.04
CA PHE A 56 5.27 -2.41 0.52
C PHE A 56 6.18 -3.38 1.30
N LEU A 57 5.60 -4.20 2.18
CA LEU A 57 6.29 -5.24 2.96
C LEU A 57 6.72 -6.47 2.13
N GLY A 58 6.58 -6.45 0.80
CA GLY A 58 6.98 -7.54 -0.09
C GLY A 58 6.03 -8.75 -0.13
N SER A 59 4.82 -8.62 0.42
CA SER A 59 3.77 -9.63 0.37
C SER A 59 2.81 -9.38 -0.81
N ILE A 60 2.21 -10.44 -1.35
CA ILE A 60 1.27 -10.34 -2.46
C ILE A 60 -0.17 -10.32 -1.89
N PRO A 61 -0.96 -9.25 -2.12
CA PRO A 61 -2.35 -9.21 -1.69
C PRO A 61 -3.18 -10.33 -2.34
N LYS A 62 -4.24 -10.79 -1.66
CA LYS A 62 -5.14 -11.84 -2.16
C LYS A 62 -5.86 -11.46 -3.46
N SER A 63 -6.13 -10.17 -3.64
CA SER A 63 -6.71 -9.56 -4.84
C SER A 63 -5.73 -9.48 -6.02
N GLY A 64 -4.45 -9.80 -5.80
CA GLY A 64 -3.36 -9.53 -6.74
C GLY A 64 -2.84 -8.10 -6.62
N ILE A 65 -1.85 -7.76 -7.45
CA ILE A 65 -1.22 -6.44 -7.44
C ILE A 65 -1.91 -5.59 -8.50
N SER A 66 -2.72 -4.63 -8.06
CA SER A 66 -3.33 -3.64 -8.93
C SER A 66 -3.35 -2.27 -8.26
N PHE A 67 -2.78 -1.27 -8.93
CA PHE A 67 -2.81 0.11 -8.44
C PHE A 67 -3.90 0.90 -9.15
N GLU A 68 -4.79 1.51 -8.37
CA GLU A 68 -5.71 2.54 -8.86
C GLU A 68 -4.97 3.86 -9.06
N ALA A 69 -5.36 4.62 -10.10
CA ALA A 69 -4.75 5.92 -10.36
C ALA A 69 -4.97 6.86 -9.15
N PRO A 70 -3.96 7.63 -8.74
CA PRO A 70 -4.11 8.57 -7.64
C PRO A 70 -5.21 9.60 -7.94
N GLY A 71 -6.19 9.69 -7.04
CA GLY A 71 -7.25 10.69 -7.11
C GLY A 71 -6.73 12.12 -6.86
N ALA A 72 -7.59 13.11 -7.08
CA ALA A 72 -7.22 14.52 -6.91
C ALA A 72 -6.90 14.88 -5.44
N TYR A 73 -5.60 15.00 -5.13
CA TYR A 73 -5.07 15.29 -3.78
C TYR A 73 -5.65 16.57 -3.13
N HIS A 74 -5.99 17.59 -3.92
CA HIS A 74 -6.37 18.91 -3.39
C HIS A 74 -7.66 18.93 -2.55
N ARG A 75 -8.53 17.91 -2.67
CA ARG A 75 -9.73 17.75 -1.82
C ARG A 75 -9.78 16.41 -1.09
N ALA A 76 -8.67 15.70 -1.10
CA ALA A 76 -8.49 14.41 -0.46
C ALA A 76 -8.72 14.52 1.05
N ARG A 77 -9.46 13.57 1.63
CA ARG A 77 -9.54 13.41 3.08
C ARG A 77 -8.19 12.88 3.60
N TRP A 78 -7.99 12.87 4.91
CA TRP A 78 -6.73 12.45 5.51
C TRP A 78 -6.29 11.04 5.06
N MET A 79 -7.23 10.10 4.86
CA MET A 79 -6.93 8.77 4.33
C MET A 79 -6.49 8.79 2.87
N ASP A 80 -7.20 9.47 1.99
CA ASP A 80 -6.79 9.63 0.59
C ASP A 80 -5.39 10.26 0.46
N LYS A 81 -5.04 11.18 1.37
CA LYS A 81 -3.69 11.77 1.42
C LYS A 81 -2.64 10.74 1.86
N LEU A 82 -2.95 9.90 2.84
CA LEU A 82 -2.08 8.82 3.30
C LEU A 82 -1.84 7.82 2.16
N ILE A 83 -2.90 7.36 1.50
CA ILE A 83 -2.85 6.45 0.35
C ILE A 83 -2.03 7.09 -0.78
N PHE A 84 -2.23 8.37 -1.07
CA PHE A 84 -1.42 9.09 -2.04
C PHE A 84 0.08 9.08 -1.68
N CYS A 85 0.44 9.38 -0.43
CA CYS A 85 1.83 9.35 0.02
C CYS A 85 2.45 7.95 -0.11
N ILE A 86 1.73 6.92 0.32
CA ILE A 86 2.20 5.53 0.25
C ILE A 86 2.35 5.08 -1.20
N LYS A 87 1.41 5.45 -2.09
CA LYS A 87 1.55 5.19 -3.53
C LYS A 87 2.81 5.81 -4.12
N ASN A 88 3.15 7.05 -3.78
CA ASN A 88 4.39 7.69 -4.26
C ASN A 88 5.67 7.11 -3.61
N LEU A 89 5.54 6.30 -2.56
CA LEU A 89 6.66 5.61 -1.93
C LEU A 89 6.89 4.23 -2.54
N VAL A 90 5.80 3.52 -2.87
CA VAL A 90 5.80 2.15 -3.43
C VAL A 90 5.99 2.15 -4.95
N LEU A 91 5.49 3.19 -5.64
CA LEU A 91 5.56 3.36 -7.10
C LEU A 91 6.59 4.41 -7.46
#